data_AF-A0A3E4YMR8-F1
#
_entry.id   AF-A0A3E4YMR8-F1
#
_cell.length_a   1.000
_cell.length_b   1.000
_cell.length_c   1.000
_cell.angle_alpha   90.00
_cell.angle_beta   90.00
_cell.angle_gamma   90.00
#
_symmetry.space_group_name_H-M   'P 1'
#
loop_
_entity.id
_entity.type
_entity.pdbx_description
1 polymer ?
#
loop_
_entity_poly.entity_id
_entity_poly.type
_entity_poly.pdbx_seq_one_letter_code
_entity_poly.pdbx_strand_id
1 'polypeptide(L)'
;MNKFDIRICSCGRIHTLPSKKINNAIEHNKDFLYICGGCGIATVIGADEGYDFYDDNICYDMYSRTLPKEDTVFDTDFMNTNNQYHKQISEIFYSNGYKVPMKSGMDATDFYVGKFSDRWHPDFYKIQRNDVTVDEIMDFIDDFNKNRTTVDMERLIDRLPEDVLEELSALYIPSLDWTNTKYDKFIK
;
A
#
# COMPACT_ATOMS: atom_id res chain seq x y z
N MET A 1 -13.32 13.79 -7.68
CA MET A 1 -11.92 13.36 -7.44
C MET A 1 -11.81 12.84 -6.03
N ASN A 2 -11.17 11.69 -5.85
CA ASN A 2 -10.85 11.16 -4.53
C ASN A 2 -9.89 12.11 -3.81
N LYS A 3 -10.00 12.21 -2.48
CA LYS A 3 -9.12 12.99 -1.62
C LYS A 3 -7.70 12.42 -1.61
N PHE A 4 -7.58 11.09 -1.67
CA PHE A 4 -6.31 10.40 -1.71
C PHE A 4 -6.17 9.48 -2.94
N ASP A 5 -4.93 9.34 -3.40
CA ASP A 5 -4.47 8.19 -4.16
C ASP A 5 -3.93 7.16 -3.14
N ILE A 6 -4.64 6.04 -3.00
CA ILE A 6 -4.30 4.99 -2.04
C ILE A 6 -3.36 4.00 -2.70
N ARG A 7 -2.21 3.76 -2.04
CA ARG A 7 -1.19 2.84 -2.52
C ARG A 7 -0.75 1.88 -1.45
N ILE A 8 -0.55 0.62 -1.82
CA ILE A 8 -0.04 -0.39 -0.90
C ILE A 8 1.44 -0.61 -1.18
N CYS A 9 2.27 -0.37 -0.17
CA CYS A 9 3.69 -0.64 -0.25
C CYS A 9 3.95 -2.14 -0.06
N SER A 10 4.97 -2.67 -0.74
CA SER A 10 5.40 -4.06 -0.58
C SER A 10 5.82 -4.43 0.84
N CYS A 11 6.07 -3.45 1.72
CA CYS A 11 6.30 -3.68 3.16
C CYS A 11 5.03 -3.84 3.99
N GLY A 12 3.85 -4.01 3.36
CA GLY A 12 2.59 -4.26 4.06
C GLY A 12 1.91 -3.01 4.63
N ARG A 13 2.28 -1.81 4.17
CA ARG A 13 1.68 -0.54 4.62
C ARG A 13 0.76 0.07 3.57
N ILE A 14 -0.32 0.68 4.04
CA ILE A 14 -1.27 1.44 3.21
C ILE A 14 -0.88 2.92 3.28
N HIS A 15 -0.71 3.56 2.13
CA HIS A 15 -0.33 4.96 2.02
C HIS A 15 -1.45 5.75 1.35
N THR A 16 -1.77 6.88 1.94
CA THR A 16 -2.74 7.85 1.43
C THR A 16 -1.98 9.06 0.91
N LEU A 17 -1.88 9.18 -0.41
CA LEU A 17 -1.17 10.30 -1.05
C LEU A 17 -2.20 11.38 -1.40
N PRO A 18 -2.00 12.66 -1.04
CA PRO A 18 -2.99 13.69 -1.33
C PRO A 18 -3.17 13.90 -2.85
N SER A 19 -4.34 13.58 -3.40
CA SER A 19 -4.59 13.66 -4.85
C SER A 19 -4.33 15.05 -5.40
N LYS A 20 -4.69 16.09 -4.63
CA LYS A 20 -4.43 17.50 -5.01
C LYS A 20 -2.96 17.78 -5.31
N LYS A 21 -2.03 17.17 -4.57
CA LYS A 21 -0.59 17.36 -4.77
C LYS A 21 -0.11 16.65 -6.03
N ILE A 22 -0.59 15.44 -6.26
CA ILE A 22 -0.30 14.66 -7.47
C ILE A 22 -0.84 15.41 -8.70
N ASN A 23 -2.08 15.86 -8.67
CA ASN A 23 -2.69 16.59 -9.79
C ASN A 23 -1.95 17.90 -10.07
N ASN A 24 -1.60 18.66 -9.02
CA ASN A 24 -0.82 19.87 -9.18
C ASN A 24 0.55 19.61 -9.82
N ALA A 25 1.21 18.48 -9.52
CA ALA A 25 2.45 18.09 -10.20
C ALA A 25 2.20 17.84 -11.69
N ILE A 26 1.16 17.05 -12.01
CA ILE A 26 0.78 16.69 -13.38
C ILE A 26 0.40 17.92 -14.21
N GLU A 27 -0.41 18.82 -13.67
CA GLU A 27 -0.85 20.07 -14.33
C GLU A 27 0.34 20.98 -14.70
N HIS A 28 1.47 20.86 -13.99
CA HIS A 28 2.70 21.60 -14.28
C HIS A 28 3.72 20.78 -15.07
N ASN A 29 3.31 19.65 -15.67
CA ASN A 29 4.16 18.72 -16.41
C ASN A 29 5.39 18.25 -15.60
N LYS A 30 5.16 17.94 -14.33
CA LYS A 30 6.17 17.49 -13.37
C LYS A 30 5.70 16.21 -12.69
N ASP A 31 6.66 15.56 -12.05
CA ASP A 31 6.40 14.35 -11.30
C ASP A 31 6.30 14.63 -9.79
N PHE A 32 5.66 13.71 -9.10
CA PHE A 32 5.51 13.67 -7.66
C PHE A 32 6.30 12.47 -7.12
N LEU A 33 7.23 12.71 -6.19
CA LEU A 33 8.04 11.66 -5.58
C LEU A 33 7.44 11.24 -4.24
N TYR A 34 6.96 10.01 -4.15
CA TYR A 34 6.47 9.41 -2.92
C TYR A 34 7.53 8.49 -2.30
N ILE A 35 7.80 8.64 -0.99
CA ILE A 35 8.71 7.76 -0.24
C ILE A 35 7.98 7.08 0.91
N CYS A 36 8.05 5.75 0.96
CA CYS A 36 7.55 4.94 2.07
C CYS A 36 8.45 5.10 3.30
N GLY A 37 7.94 5.69 4.37
CA GLY A 37 8.65 5.82 5.63
C GLY A 37 8.88 4.51 6.39
N GLY A 38 8.20 3.43 5.98
CA GLY A 38 8.40 2.10 6.55
C GLY A 38 9.63 1.37 6.01
N CYS A 39 9.87 1.41 4.70
CA CYS A 39 10.91 0.61 4.04
C CYS A 39 11.83 1.40 3.09
N GLY A 40 11.64 2.71 2.97
CA GLY A 40 12.45 3.59 2.13
C GLY A 40 12.17 3.50 0.63
N ILE A 41 11.24 2.64 0.18
CA ILE A 41 10.90 2.54 -1.25
C ILE A 41 10.37 3.89 -1.74
N ALA A 42 10.98 4.35 -2.83
CA ALA A 42 10.59 5.57 -3.52
C ALA A 42 9.86 5.25 -4.82
N THR A 43 8.80 6.00 -5.11
CA THR A 43 7.97 5.84 -6.30
C THR A 43 7.73 7.21 -6.91
N VAL A 44 8.06 7.34 -8.18
CA VAL A 44 7.72 8.49 -9.00
C VAL A 44 6.32 8.29 -9.56
N ILE A 45 5.50 9.33 -9.47
CA ILE A 45 4.13 9.38 -9.99
C ILE A 45 4.04 10.59 -10.92
N GLY A 46 3.62 10.36 -12.15
CA GLY A 46 3.48 11.41 -13.15
C GLY A 46 2.41 11.04 -14.16
N ALA A 47 2.28 11.85 -15.20
CA ALA A 47 1.46 11.53 -16.35
C ALA A 47 2.06 12.13 -17.62
N ASP A 48 1.84 11.47 -18.74
CA ASP A 48 2.15 12.01 -20.06
C ASP A 48 0.87 12.50 -20.74
N GLU A 49 0.98 13.61 -21.48
CA GLU A 49 -0.16 14.11 -22.26
C GLU A 49 -0.38 13.18 -23.46
N GLY A 50 -1.58 12.64 -23.53
CA GLY A 50 -2.08 11.82 -24.63
C GLY A 50 -3.31 12.46 -25.25
N TYR A 51 -3.78 11.85 -26.34
CA TYR A 51 -5.10 12.15 -26.90
C TYR A 51 -6.05 11.04 -26.50
N ASP A 52 -7.23 11.40 -25.99
CA ASP A 52 -8.27 10.41 -25.77
C ASP A 52 -8.69 9.81 -27.12
N PHE A 53 -8.65 8.48 -27.21
CA PHE A 53 -9.04 7.74 -28.41
C PHE A 53 -10.49 8.02 -28.85
N TYR A 54 -11.34 8.55 -27.98
CA TYR A 54 -12.78 8.70 -28.20
C TYR A 54 -13.25 10.13 -28.49
N ASP A 55 -12.53 11.18 -28.08
CA ASP A 55 -13.05 12.55 -28.19
C ASP A 55 -12.03 13.65 -28.56
N ASP A 56 -10.81 13.28 -28.97
CA ASP A 56 -9.72 14.20 -29.33
C ASP A 56 -9.33 15.22 -28.22
N ASN A 57 -9.86 15.08 -27.00
CA ASN A 57 -9.42 15.89 -25.86
C ASN A 57 -8.07 15.39 -25.34
N ILE A 58 -7.32 16.32 -24.74
CA ILE A 58 -6.09 15.98 -24.04
C ILE A 58 -6.45 15.14 -22.83
N CYS A 59 -5.91 13.92 -22.77
CA CYS A 59 -5.96 13.06 -21.60
C CYS A 59 -4.57 12.96 -20.96
N TYR A 60 -4.53 12.51 -19.71
CA TYR A 60 -3.28 12.30 -18.98
C TYR A 60 -3.09 10.80 -18.73
N ASP A 61 -2.12 10.20 -19.42
CA ASP A 61 -1.71 8.82 -19.23
C ASP A 61 -0.83 8.72 -17.99
N MET A 62 -1.47 8.45 -16.85
CA MET A 62 -0.78 8.35 -15.57
C MET A 62 0.18 7.15 -15.53
N TYR A 63 1.37 7.38 -14.98
CA TYR A 63 2.33 6.33 -14.70
C TYR A 63 2.82 6.36 -13.26
N SER A 64 3.31 5.20 -12.82
CA SER A 64 3.92 5.00 -11.53
C SER A 64 5.15 4.12 -11.67
N ARG A 65 6.30 4.61 -11.24
CA ARG A 65 7.57 3.89 -11.36
C ARG A 65 8.27 3.83 -10.02
N THR A 66 8.44 2.62 -9.51
CA THR A 66 9.23 2.38 -8.31
C THR A 66 10.71 2.49 -8.66
N LEU A 67 11.42 3.36 -7.95
CA LEU A 67 12.85 3.52 -8.13
C LEU A 67 13.60 2.31 -7.54
N PRO A 68 14.76 1.95 -8.10
CA PRO A 68 15.61 0.92 -7.53
C PRO A 68 15.94 1.20 -6.06
N LYS A 69 16.08 0.15 -5.25
CA LYS A 69 16.45 0.29 -3.82
C LYS A 69 17.93 0.66 -3.61
N GLU A 70 18.76 0.51 -4.63
CA GLU A 70 20.18 0.87 -4.60
C GLU A 70 20.33 2.39 -4.46
N ASP A 71 21.45 2.85 -3.88
CA ASP A 71 21.81 4.22 -3.45
C ASP A 71 21.25 5.37 -4.31
N THR A 72 19.93 5.58 -4.22
CA THR A 72 19.25 6.62 -4.97
C THR A 72 19.40 7.88 -4.15
N VAL A 73 20.43 8.65 -4.47
CA VAL A 73 20.64 9.97 -3.92
C VAL A 73 19.71 10.92 -4.66
N PHE A 74 18.74 11.50 -3.94
CA PHE A 74 17.86 12.53 -4.48
C PHE A 74 18.53 13.91 -4.42
N ASP A 75 19.60 14.09 -5.19
CA ASP A 75 20.29 15.36 -5.29
C ASP A 75 19.56 16.37 -6.21
N THR A 76 20.11 17.57 -6.33
CA THR A 76 19.57 18.64 -7.19
C THR A 76 19.47 18.21 -8.65
N ASP A 77 20.38 17.37 -9.13
CA ASP A 77 20.38 16.92 -10.52
C ASP A 77 19.23 15.93 -10.73
N PHE A 78 19.05 14.96 -9.83
CA PHE A 78 17.88 14.07 -9.83
C PHE A 78 16.59 14.88 -9.83
N MET A 79 16.45 15.88 -8.96
CA MET A 79 15.21 16.66 -8.88
C MET A 79 14.89 17.44 -10.15
N ASN A 80 15.90 17.91 -10.88
CA ASN A 80 15.74 18.76 -12.06
C ASN A 80 15.85 18.03 -13.39
N THR A 81 16.10 16.72 -13.36
CA THR A 81 16.23 15.93 -14.58
C THR A 81 14.89 15.74 -15.27
N ASN A 82 14.90 15.79 -16.59
CA ASN A 82 13.80 15.35 -17.45
C ASN A 82 14.33 14.27 -18.39
N ASN A 83 14.01 13.01 -18.11
CA ASN A 83 14.52 11.85 -18.85
C ASN A 83 13.40 10.81 -19.07
N GLN A 84 13.75 9.67 -19.69
CA GLN A 84 12.81 8.59 -19.97
C GLN A 84 12.23 7.88 -18.72
N TYR A 85 12.77 8.14 -17.54
CA TYR A 85 12.39 7.52 -16.27
C TYR A 85 11.50 8.42 -15.42
N HIS A 86 11.73 9.74 -15.44
CA HIS A 86 10.91 10.73 -14.73
C HIS A 86 11.13 12.15 -15.29
N LYS A 87 10.13 13.00 -15.09
CA LYS A 87 10.19 14.45 -15.30
C LYS A 87 10.78 15.12 -14.06
N GLN A 88 10.94 16.45 -14.12
CA GLN A 88 11.35 17.23 -12.95
C GLN A 88 10.41 16.93 -11.76
N ILE A 89 10.98 16.70 -10.58
CA ILE A 89 10.20 16.46 -9.36
C ILE A 89 9.69 17.80 -8.82
N SER A 90 8.38 17.91 -8.68
CA SER A 90 7.72 19.08 -8.09
C SER A 90 7.75 19.07 -6.57
N GLU A 91 7.51 17.89 -5.97
CA GLU A 91 7.36 17.70 -4.54
C GLU A 91 7.81 16.29 -4.14
N ILE A 92 8.43 16.20 -2.96
CA ILE A 92 8.67 14.94 -2.26
C ILE A 92 7.64 14.78 -1.14
N PHE A 93 6.97 13.65 -1.11
CA PHE A 93 6.04 13.28 -0.05
C PHE A 93 6.52 12.04 0.68
N TYR A 94 6.92 12.24 1.94
CA TYR A 94 7.25 11.16 2.85
C TYR A 94 6.00 10.71 3.61
N SER A 95 5.62 9.44 3.49
CA SER A 95 4.46 8.87 4.19
C SER A 95 4.86 7.72 5.08
N ASN A 96 4.56 7.83 6.38
CA ASN A 96 4.72 6.71 7.30
C ASN A 96 3.81 5.53 6.94
N GLY A 97 2.67 5.79 6.30
CA GLY A 97 1.66 4.77 6.01
C GLY A 97 1.02 4.18 7.26
N TYR A 98 -0.13 3.55 7.06
CA TYR A 98 -0.84 2.80 8.08
C TYR A 98 -0.39 1.35 8.06
N LYS A 99 -0.15 0.79 9.24
CA LYS A 99 0.17 -0.62 9.40
C LYS A 99 -1.11 -1.45 9.36
N VAL A 100 -1.09 -2.54 8.61
CA VAL A 100 -2.23 -3.45 8.49
C VAL A 100 -2.15 -4.53 9.57
N PRO A 101 -3.08 -4.59 10.53
CA PRO A 101 -3.08 -5.64 11.54
C PRO A 101 -3.48 -6.98 10.93
N MET A 102 -2.79 -8.04 11.33
CA MET A 102 -3.07 -9.43 10.96
C MET A 102 -3.76 -10.16 12.12
N LYS A 103 -4.50 -11.23 11.80
CA LYS A 103 -5.14 -12.11 12.81
C LYS A 103 -4.13 -12.83 13.70
N SER A 104 -2.86 -12.91 13.29
CA SER A 104 -1.74 -13.38 14.13
C SER A 104 -1.49 -12.49 15.36
N GLY A 105 -2.04 -11.27 15.39
CA GLY A 105 -1.78 -10.25 16.40
C GLY A 105 -0.76 -9.20 15.94
N MET A 106 0.10 -9.55 14.99
CA MET A 106 1.16 -8.69 14.47
C MET A 106 0.68 -7.79 13.33
N ASP A 107 1.50 -6.82 12.95
CA ASP A 107 1.27 -6.01 11.74
C ASP A 107 1.92 -6.69 10.52
N ALA A 108 1.32 -6.51 9.34
CA ALA A 108 1.86 -6.97 8.07
C ALA A 108 3.26 -6.40 7.83
N THR A 109 4.15 -7.26 7.34
CA THR A 109 5.51 -6.89 6.90
C THR A 109 5.65 -6.96 5.39
N ASP A 110 4.66 -7.53 4.72
CA ASP A 110 4.68 -7.82 3.30
C ASP A 110 3.33 -7.61 2.64
N PHE A 111 3.38 -7.22 1.37
CA PHE A 111 2.25 -7.26 0.46
C PHE A 111 2.68 -7.81 -0.90
N TYR A 112 2.03 -8.89 -1.34
CA TYR A 112 2.33 -9.54 -2.62
C TYR A 112 1.07 -10.15 -3.22
N VAL A 113 0.82 -9.89 -4.51
CA VAL A 113 -0.33 -10.43 -5.28
C VAL A 113 -1.66 -10.25 -4.53
N GLY A 114 -1.91 -9.02 -4.07
CA GLY A 114 -3.16 -8.67 -3.40
C GLY A 114 -3.30 -9.19 -1.96
N LYS A 115 -2.25 -9.79 -1.37
CA LYS A 115 -2.28 -10.38 -0.02
C LYS A 115 -1.30 -9.70 0.92
N PHE A 116 -1.79 -9.32 2.09
CA PHE A 116 -0.96 -8.96 3.24
C PHE A 116 -0.47 -10.21 3.96
N SER A 117 0.77 -10.18 4.43
CA SER A 117 1.29 -11.20 5.33
C SER A 117 2.27 -10.62 6.34
N ASP A 118 2.39 -11.31 7.47
CA ASP A 118 3.43 -11.03 8.44
C ASP A 118 4.47 -12.15 8.49
N ARG A 119 5.75 -11.75 8.64
CA ARG A 119 6.91 -12.66 8.72
C ARG A 119 7.34 -12.97 10.14
N TRP A 120 6.51 -12.66 11.15
CA TRP A 120 6.88 -12.94 12.53
C TRP A 120 6.85 -14.44 12.80
N HIS A 121 7.67 -14.88 13.76
CA HIS A 121 7.68 -16.27 14.19
C HIS A 121 6.56 -16.50 15.21
N PRO A 122 5.95 -17.70 15.20
CA PRO A 122 5.01 -18.07 16.25
C PRO A 122 5.73 -18.09 17.60
N ASP A 123 4.97 -17.89 18.67
CA ASP A 123 5.47 -18.07 20.02
C ASP A 123 5.78 -19.57 20.27
N PHE A 124 7.05 -19.92 20.11
CA PHE A 124 7.52 -21.30 20.25
C PHE A 124 7.44 -21.83 21.69
N TYR A 125 7.18 -21.00 22.71
CA TYR A 125 6.97 -21.52 24.06
C TYR A 125 5.71 -22.38 24.17
N LYS A 126 4.71 -22.17 23.28
CA LYS A 126 3.48 -22.97 23.25
C LYS A 126 3.72 -24.42 22.84
N ILE A 127 4.71 -24.68 21.99
CA ILE A 127 5.06 -26.03 21.52
C ILE A 127 6.10 -26.74 22.40
N GLN A 128 6.69 -26.03 23.38
CA GLN A 128 7.66 -26.58 24.33
C GLN A 128 7.02 -27.16 25.60
N ARG A 129 5.70 -27.17 25.66
CA ARG A 129 4.93 -27.72 26.77
C ARG A 129 4.96 -29.25 26.74
N ASN A 130 5.20 -29.87 27.89
CA ASN A 130 5.27 -31.33 28.03
C ASN A 130 3.90 -32.04 27.93
N ASP A 131 2.81 -31.27 27.93
CA ASP A 131 1.43 -31.76 27.95
C ASP A 131 0.67 -31.53 26.63
N VAL A 132 1.37 -31.18 25.55
CA VAL A 132 0.78 -30.93 24.23
C VAL A 132 1.00 -32.12 23.31
N THR A 133 -0.05 -32.50 22.59
CA THR A 133 -0.04 -33.60 21.60
C THR A 133 0.48 -33.12 20.25
N VAL A 134 0.88 -34.07 19.38
CA VAL A 134 1.32 -33.76 18.01
C VAL A 134 0.19 -33.09 17.22
N ASP A 135 -1.06 -33.54 17.38
CA ASP A 135 -2.22 -32.98 16.68
C ASP A 135 -2.46 -31.52 17.09
N GLU A 136 -2.36 -31.19 18.38
CA GLU A 136 -2.46 -29.80 18.87
C GLU A 136 -1.33 -28.90 18.34
N ILE A 137 -0.14 -29.44 18.11
CA ILE A 137 0.97 -28.70 17.48
C ILE A 137 0.66 -28.43 16.01
N MET A 138 0.12 -29.42 15.29
CA MET A 138 -0.24 -29.26 13.88
C MET A 138 -1.36 -28.23 13.70
N ASP A 139 -2.42 -28.32 14.52
CA ASP A 139 -3.52 -27.34 14.53
C ASP A 139 -2.99 -25.93 14.81
N PHE A 140 -2.08 -25.78 15.77
CA PHE A 140 -1.44 -24.49 16.07
C PHE A 140 -0.66 -23.92 14.87
N ILE A 141 0.11 -24.76 14.17
CA ILE A 141 0.89 -24.35 12.99
C ILE A 141 -0.04 -23.92 11.85
N ASP A 142 -1.11 -24.68 11.60
CA ASP A 142 -2.07 -24.40 10.54
C ASP A 142 -2.84 -23.10 10.82
N ASP A 143 -3.33 -22.93 12.04
CA ASP A 143 -3.98 -21.69 12.49
C ASP A 143 -3.02 -20.49 12.39
N PHE A 144 -1.76 -20.65 12.81
CA PHE A 144 -0.78 -19.59 12.70
C PHE A 144 -0.54 -19.18 11.23
N ASN A 145 -0.36 -20.16 10.33
CA ASN A 145 -0.14 -19.91 8.90
C ASN A 145 -1.34 -19.23 8.22
N LYS A 146 -2.56 -19.56 8.63
CA LYS A 146 -3.78 -18.87 8.19
C LYS A 146 -3.83 -17.46 8.76
N ASN A 147 -3.62 -17.30 10.06
CA ASN A 147 -3.77 -16.03 10.76
C ASN A 147 -2.74 -14.98 10.32
N ARG A 148 -1.51 -15.39 10.01
CA ARG A 148 -0.45 -14.50 9.49
C ARG A 148 -0.66 -14.02 8.06
N THR A 149 -1.63 -14.57 7.34
CA THR A 149 -2.01 -14.17 5.97
C THR A 149 -3.44 -13.62 5.89
N THR A 150 -4.10 -13.47 7.05
CA THR A 150 -5.47 -12.96 7.16
C THR A 150 -5.47 -11.62 7.87
N VAL A 151 -6.00 -10.59 7.23
CA VAL A 151 -6.11 -9.24 7.81
C VAL A 151 -7.14 -9.26 8.94
N ASP A 152 -6.81 -8.59 10.04
CA ASP A 152 -7.76 -8.34 11.12
C ASP A 152 -8.60 -7.10 10.81
N MET A 153 -9.69 -7.29 10.07
CA MET A 153 -10.53 -6.19 9.58
C MET A 153 -11.11 -5.31 10.69
N GLU A 154 -11.45 -5.87 11.84
CA GLU A 154 -11.95 -5.11 12.99
C GLU A 154 -10.88 -4.13 13.50
N ARG A 155 -9.65 -4.62 13.73
CA ARG A 155 -8.53 -3.76 14.14
C ARG A 155 -8.14 -2.77 13.04
N LEU A 156 -8.26 -3.14 11.77
CA LEU A 156 -7.96 -2.25 10.66
C LEU A 156 -8.93 -1.06 10.65
N ILE A 157 -10.22 -1.34 10.78
CA ILE A 157 -11.29 -0.34 10.80
C ILE A 157 -11.17 0.58 12.01
N ASP A 158 -10.83 0.07 13.19
CA ASP A 158 -10.62 0.89 14.38
C ASP A 158 -9.41 1.84 14.26
N ARG A 159 -8.38 1.45 13.51
CA ARG A 159 -7.13 2.21 13.37
C ARG A 159 -7.15 3.28 12.30
N LEU A 160 -7.93 3.08 11.24
CA LEU A 160 -7.90 3.95 10.08
C LEU A 160 -8.93 5.10 10.21
N PRO A 161 -8.59 6.32 9.80
CA PRO A 161 -9.56 7.39 9.68
C PRO A 161 -10.71 7.04 8.72
N GLU A 162 -11.90 7.56 8.99
CA GLU A 162 -13.12 7.27 8.21
C GLU A 162 -12.95 7.57 6.71
N ASP A 163 -12.38 8.73 6.38
CA ASP A 163 -12.14 9.16 4.99
C ASP A 163 -11.15 8.24 4.25
N VAL A 164 -10.19 7.66 4.97
CA VAL A 164 -9.28 6.65 4.43
C VAL A 164 -10.02 5.34 4.19
N LEU A 165 -10.87 4.91 5.13
CA LEU A 165 -11.66 3.68 4.99
C LEU A 165 -12.64 3.76 3.83
N GLU A 166 -13.32 4.90 3.65
CA GLU A 166 -14.24 5.13 2.54
C GLU A 166 -13.55 4.97 1.18
N GLU A 167 -12.34 5.52 1.03
CA GLU A 167 -11.61 5.42 -0.24
C GLU A 167 -10.94 4.05 -0.40
N LEU A 168 -10.41 3.47 0.68
CA LEU A 168 -9.77 2.16 0.65
C LEU A 168 -10.78 1.08 0.26
N SER A 169 -12.01 1.15 0.78
CA SER A 169 -13.04 0.16 0.48
C SER A 169 -13.63 0.28 -0.93
N ALA A 170 -13.36 1.38 -1.63
CA ALA A 170 -13.69 1.53 -3.04
C ALA A 170 -12.67 0.83 -3.96
N LEU A 171 -11.52 0.41 -3.42
CA LEU A 171 -10.52 -0.35 -4.16
C LEU A 171 -10.74 -1.85 -3.99
N TYR A 172 -10.58 -2.60 -5.09
CA TYR A 172 -10.57 -4.05 -5.03
C TYR A 172 -9.20 -4.55 -4.53
N ILE A 173 -9.12 -4.90 -3.24
CA ILE A 173 -7.94 -5.49 -2.62
C ILE A 173 -8.33 -6.86 -2.04
N PRO A 174 -7.91 -7.98 -2.67
CA PRO A 174 -8.42 -9.32 -2.34
C PRO A 174 -8.30 -9.77 -0.88
N SER A 175 -7.34 -9.22 -0.13
CA SER A 175 -7.12 -9.55 1.29
C SER A 175 -7.89 -8.67 2.28
N LEU A 176 -8.65 -7.68 1.80
CA LEU A 176 -9.52 -6.84 2.63
C LEU A 176 -10.96 -7.29 2.43
N ASP A 177 -11.47 -8.02 3.42
CA ASP A 177 -12.86 -8.50 3.42
C ASP A 177 -13.76 -7.48 4.11
N TRP A 178 -14.49 -6.71 3.30
CA TRP A 178 -15.43 -5.70 3.79
C TRP A 178 -16.80 -6.27 4.15
N THR A 179 -17.03 -7.57 3.98
CA THR A 179 -18.34 -8.21 4.22
C THR A 179 -18.83 -7.93 5.64
N ASN A 180 -20.12 -7.60 5.78
CA ASN A 180 -20.75 -7.23 7.06
C ASN A 180 -20.21 -5.94 7.71
N THR A 181 -19.48 -5.11 6.98
CA THR A 181 -19.07 -3.78 7.42
C THR A 181 -19.88 -2.70 6.70
N LYS A 182 -19.96 -1.48 7.24
CA LYS A 182 -20.59 -0.34 6.54
C LYS A 182 -19.83 0.09 5.27
N TYR A 183 -18.63 -0.44 5.06
CA TYR A 183 -17.77 -0.15 3.91
C TYR A 183 -17.88 -1.19 2.80
N ASP A 184 -18.77 -2.17 2.94
CA ASP A 184 -19.07 -3.15 1.90
C ASP A 184 -19.72 -2.47 0.69
N LYS A 185 -18.89 -2.09 -0.27
CA LYS A 185 -19.31 -1.37 -1.49
C LYS A 185 -19.45 -2.29 -2.71
N PHE A 186 -19.01 -3.54 -2.61
CA PHE A 186 -18.98 -4.50 -3.72
C PHE A 186 -20.11 -5.54 -3.68
N ILE A 187 -21.07 -5.39 -2.77
CA ILE A 187 -22.37 -6.04 -2.85
C ILE A 187 -23.42 -5.03 -3.33
N LYS A 188 -23.57 -4.94 -4.66
CA LYS A 188 -24.82 -4.60 -5.35
C LYS A 188 -24.94 -5.44 -6.62
#